data_AF-A0A7S2ZF65-F1
#
_entry.id   AF-A0A7S2ZF65-F1
#
_cell.length_a   1.000
_cell.length_b   1.000
_cell.length_c   1.000
_cell.angle_alpha   90.00
_cell.angle_beta   90.00
_cell.angle_gamma   90.00
#
_symmetry.space_group_name_H-M   'P 1'
#
loop_
_entity.id
_entity.type
_entity.pdbx_description
1 polymer ?
#
loop_
_entity_poly.entity_id
_entity_poly.type
_entity_poly.pdbx_seq_one_letter_code
_entity_poly.pdbx_strand_id
1 'polypeptide(L)'
;MDKTEPGRVGAYGRVLPGFTEDDIIGSPYAVVEYVVNEDIGGDEALQEFRKKLSDRGIKLMLDLVPNHMAVDSDWMKDEEKKEYFVRKPSSGSDFNPHEFMADGTAHGKDPYCGAWPDTAQLNYFNPELRKAMTEVLVKLASSCDGLRVDMAMLILNKCHNQCWGPVLAANGWSTPQDEFWGDAIKAMRRKHPDMVLMAEVYWGLDSELIELGFDATYDKALYDTTLSRHLDNLRGYIDSKSEAFLAHSTHFVENHDEPRAVAEFGGKMNANCAAALQFALPGIRLQFHGQWAGVSKTLDVHLRRHAQEPPDEKNEKYVPPWSDHRRWLPSNRFFHDQFPSADVFSFLPCKVLQTAQFHSR
;
A
#
# COMPACT_ATOMS: atom_id res chain seq x y z
N MET A 1 13.30 -7.94 -15.51
CA MET A 1 12.10 -8.77 -15.77
C MET A 1 11.03 -7.97 -16.48
N ASP A 2 10.71 -6.78 -15.97
CA ASP A 2 9.58 -5.96 -16.40
C ASP A 2 9.66 -5.47 -17.85
N LYS A 3 10.88 -5.29 -18.35
CA LYS A 3 11.16 -4.94 -19.75
C LYS A 3 10.98 -6.11 -20.73
N THR A 4 10.91 -7.35 -20.25
CA THR A 4 11.04 -8.56 -21.09
C THR A 4 9.89 -9.55 -20.96
N GLU A 5 9.07 -9.47 -19.90
CA GLU A 5 7.94 -10.39 -19.70
C GLU A 5 6.81 -10.06 -20.69
N PRO A 6 6.44 -10.95 -21.63
CA PRO A 6 5.52 -10.63 -22.72
C PRO A 6 4.13 -10.16 -22.29
N GLY A 7 3.59 -10.72 -21.20
CA GLY A 7 2.29 -10.33 -20.66
C GLY A 7 2.28 -8.87 -20.19
N ARG A 8 3.32 -8.49 -19.43
CA ARG A 8 3.53 -7.16 -18.85
C ARG A 8 3.82 -6.12 -19.93
N VAL A 9 4.74 -6.42 -20.85
CA VAL A 9 5.05 -5.57 -22.01
C VAL A 9 3.80 -5.34 -22.88
N GLY A 10 2.99 -6.39 -23.08
CA GLY A 10 1.71 -6.28 -23.77
C GLY A 10 0.69 -5.41 -23.03
N ALA A 11 0.68 -5.44 -21.69
CA ALA A 11 -0.16 -4.57 -20.86
C ALA A 11 0.24 -3.10 -20.98
N TYR A 12 1.55 -2.80 -20.95
CA TYR A 12 2.07 -1.44 -21.16
C TYR A 12 1.61 -0.83 -22.48
N GLY A 13 1.65 -1.60 -23.57
CA GLY A 13 1.18 -1.14 -24.88
C GLY A 13 -0.31 -0.79 -24.92
N ARG A 14 -1.14 -1.41 -24.06
CA ARG A 14 -2.58 -1.09 -23.95
C ARG A 14 -2.81 0.18 -23.14
N VAL A 15 -2.09 0.37 -22.04
CA VAL A 15 -2.28 1.53 -21.14
C VAL A 15 -1.55 2.79 -21.63
N LEU A 16 -0.42 2.63 -22.33
CA LEU A 16 0.40 3.69 -22.89
C LEU A 16 0.85 3.34 -24.32
N PRO A 17 -0.02 3.53 -25.32
CA PRO A 17 0.37 3.33 -26.72
C PRO A 17 1.59 4.18 -27.09
N GLY A 18 2.62 3.54 -27.66
CA GLY A 18 3.88 4.18 -28.02
C GLY A 18 4.86 4.37 -26.86
N PHE A 19 4.71 3.64 -25.75
CA PHE A 19 5.73 3.59 -24.70
C PHE A 19 7.07 3.09 -25.26
N THR A 20 8.14 3.50 -24.60
CA THR A 20 9.52 3.10 -24.86
C THR A 20 10.07 2.34 -23.66
N GLU A 21 11.21 1.66 -23.81
CA GLU A 21 11.86 0.99 -22.67
C GLU A 21 12.24 1.97 -21.55
N ASP A 22 12.54 3.22 -21.89
CA ASP A 22 12.84 4.30 -20.93
C ASP A 22 11.62 4.69 -20.08
N ASP A 23 10.41 4.33 -20.51
CA ASP A 23 9.21 4.54 -19.72
C ASP A 23 9.06 3.49 -18.60
N ILE A 24 9.69 2.31 -18.72
CA ILE A 24 9.58 1.20 -17.78
C ILE A 24 10.56 1.39 -16.62
N ILE A 25 10.02 1.67 -15.45
CA ILE A 25 10.78 1.94 -14.21
C ILE A 25 10.91 0.74 -13.27
N GLY A 26 10.18 -0.33 -13.55
CA GLY A 26 10.14 -1.52 -12.70
C GLY A 26 9.08 -1.44 -11.60
N SER A 27 8.90 -2.54 -10.87
CA SER A 27 7.94 -2.63 -9.77
C SER A 27 8.40 -1.78 -8.59
N PRO A 28 7.56 -0.85 -8.09
CA PRO A 28 7.90 -0.08 -6.89
C PRO A 28 7.78 -0.91 -5.59
N TYR A 29 7.27 -2.15 -5.68
CA TYR A 29 7.15 -3.07 -4.55
C TYR A 29 8.39 -3.97 -4.38
N ALA A 30 9.24 -4.07 -5.41
CA ALA A 30 10.53 -4.73 -5.30
C ALA A 30 11.56 -3.75 -4.69
N VAL A 31 11.54 -3.62 -3.36
CA VAL A 31 12.37 -2.65 -2.62
C VAL A 31 13.82 -3.13 -2.47
N VAL A 32 14.77 -2.41 -3.07
CA VAL A 32 16.22 -2.72 -2.96
C VAL A 32 16.81 -2.23 -1.63
N GLU A 33 16.40 -1.04 -1.18
CA GLU A 33 16.81 -0.39 0.07
C GLU A 33 15.69 0.56 0.52
N TYR A 34 15.75 1.19 1.70
CA TYR A 34 14.82 2.28 2.09
C TYR A 34 15.56 3.63 2.13
N VAL A 35 15.95 4.12 0.94
CA VAL A 35 16.53 5.45 0.64
C VAL A 35 15.86 6.07 -0.60
N VAL A 36 15.46 7.33 -0.55
CA VAL A 36 14.73 7.96 -1.67
C VAL A 36 15.57 7.94 -2.96
N ASN A 37 14.94 7.68 -4.12
CA ASN A 37 15.68 7.65 -5.39
C ASN A 37 16.19 9.06 -5.77
N GLU A 38 17.46 9.11 -6.15
CA GLU A 38 18.14 10.26 -6.75
C GLU A 38 17.41 10.84 -7.98
N ASP A 39 16.77 10.01 -8.82
CA ASP A 39 15.99 10.47 -9.98
C ASP A 39 14.79 11.35 -9.58
N ILE A 40 14.33 11.26 -8.33
CA ILE A 40 13.31 12.14 -7.74
C ILE A 40 13.89 13.11 -6.69
N GLY A 41 15.22 13.15 -6.54
CA GLY A 41 15.95 14.14 -5.76
C GLY A 41 16.45 13.68 -4.38
N GLY A 42 16.34 12.40 -4.04
CA GLY A 42 16.93 11.85 -2.81
C GLY A 42 16.27 12.32 -1.50
N ASP A 43 16.91 11.98 -0.39
CA ASP A 43 16.38 12.23 0.96
C ASP A 43 16.26 13.74 1.24
N GLU A 44 17.14 14.57 0.69
CA GLU A 44 17.07 16.04 0.80
C GLU A 44 15.81 16.59 0.13
N ALA A 45 15.48 16.13 -1.08
CA ALA A 45 14.27 16.57 -1.77
C ALA A 45 13.01 16.13 -1.01
N LEU A 46 13.02 14.94 -0.40
CA LEU A 46 11.91 14.48 0.44
C LEU A 46 11.71 15.41 1.65
N GLN A 47 12.78 15.80 2.33
CA GLN A 47 12.71 16.74 3.46
C GLN A 47 12.18 18.11 3.03
N GLU A 48 12.67 18.65 1.91
CA GLU A 48 12.19 19.93 1.37
C GLU A 48 10.71 19.82 0.96
N PHE A 49 10.31 18.70 0.37
CA PHE A 49 8.94 18.43 -0.03
C PHE A 49 8.01 18.36 1.19
N ARG A 50 8.37 17.58 2.22
CA ARG A 50 7.62 17.52 3.49
C ARG A 50 7.47 18.91 4.10
N LYS A 51 8.54 19.72 4.10
CA LYS A 51 8.47 21.11 4.59
C LYS A 51 7.44 21.92 3.80
N LYS A 52 7.46 21.86 2.46
CA LYS A 52 6.50 22.56 1.60
C LYS A 52 5.05 22.12 1.85
N LEU A 53 4.82 20.84 2.14
CA LEU A 53 3.50 20.33 2.54
C LEU A 53 3.08 20.87 3.91
N SER A 54 3.99 20.82 4.89
CA SER A 54 3.74 21.32 6.25
C SER A 54 3.42 22.82 6.27
N ASP A 55 4.13 23.63 5.47
CA ASP A 55 3.85 25.08 5.28
C ASP A 55 2.42 25.34 4.74
N ARG A 56 1.74 24.30 4.20
CA ARG A 56 0.37 24.33 3.68
C ARG A 56 -0.63 23.58 4.55
N GLY A 57 -0.22 23.09 5.72
CA GLY A 57 -1.05 22.29 6.60
C GLY A 57 -1.38 20.90 6.04
N ILE A 58 -0.53 20.36 5.16
CA ILE A 58 -0.69 19.05 4.54
C ILE A 58 0.33 18.08 5.17
N LYS A 59 -0.14 16.90 5.56
CA LYS A 59 0.70 15.82 6.10
C LYS A 59 1.21 14.92 4.98
N LEU A 60 2.41 14.37 5.16
CA LEU A 60 3.06 13.43 4.24
C LEU A 60 2.90 11.99 4.72
N MET A 61 2.33 11.13 3.87
CA MET A 61 2.26 9.68 4.12
C MET A 61 3.12 8.93 3.10
N LEU A 62 4.08 8.11 3.56
CA LEU A 62 4.89 7.23 2.71
C LEU A 62 4.31 5.81 2.68
N ASP A 63 4.90 4.97 1.84
CA ASP A 63 4.58 3.54 1.75
C ASP A 63 5.70 2.68 2.35
N LEU A 64 5.33 1.60 3.02
CA LEU A 64 6.23 0.58 3.54
C LEU A 64 5.79 -0.77 2.97
N VAL A 65 6.72 -1.49 2.32
CA VAL A 65 6.53 -2.85 1.83
C VAL A 65 7.26 -3.85 2.72
N PRO A 66 6.63 -4.44 3.74
CA PRO A 66 7.33 -5.21 4.76
C PRO A 66 7.46 -6.69 4.41
N ASN A 67 6.68 -7.23 3.48
CA ASN A 67 6.60 -8.68 3.26
C ASN A 67 7.84 -9.25 2.57
N HIS A 68 8.46 -8.48 1.68
CA HIS A 68 9.56 -8.92 0.85
C HIS A 68 10.48 -7.76 0.49
N MET A 69 11.68 -8.10 0.04
CA MET A 69 12.63 -7.16 -0.59
C MET A 69 12.76 -7.49 -2.08
N ALA A 70 13.42 -6.64 -2.86
CA ALA A 70 13.85 -6.97 -4.21
C ALA A 70 14.86 -8.14 -4.19
N VAL A 71 14.85 -8.95 -5.26
CA VAL A 71 15.84 -10.02 -5.46
C VAL A 71 17.29 -9.53 -5.55
N ASP A 72 17.50 -8.26 -5.88
CA ASP A 72 18.79 -7.58 -5.97
C ASP A 72 19.02 -6.56 -4.84
N SER A 73 18.24 -6.64 -3.76
CA SER A 73 18.44 -5.86 -2.54
C SER A 73 19.81 -6.08 -1.91
N ASP A 74 20.31 -5.09 -1.17
CA ASP A 74 21.59 -5.21 -0.48
C ASP A 74 21.55 -6.23 0.65
N TRP A 75 20.36 -6.52 1.20
CA TRP A 75 20.18 -7.60 2.17
C TRP A 75 20.40 -8.97 1.55
N MET A 76 20.02 -9.17 0.28
CA MET A 76 20.27 -10.43 -0.45
C MET A 76 21.77 -10.66 -0.74
N LYS A 77 22.57 -9.59 -0.81
CA LYS A 77 24.01 -9.65 -1.08
C LYS A 77 24.84 -9.84 0.19
N ASP A 78 24.22 -9.66 1.36
CA ASP A 78 24.87 -9.71 2.66
C ASP A 78 24.73 -11.10 3.29
N GLU A 79 25.86 -11.83 3.37
CA GLU A 79 25.88 -13.18 3.94
C GLU A 79 25.44 -13.22 5.41
N GLU A 80 25.62 -12.14 6.17
CA GLU A 80 25.16 -12.07 7.56
C GLU A 80 23.62 -11.98 7.65
N LYS A 81 22.97 -11.53 6.58
CA LYS A 81 21.51 -11.41 6.46
C LYS A 81 20.86 -12.56 5.72
N LYS A 82 21.59 -13.64 5.40
CA LYS A 82 21.04 -14.79 4.67
C LYS A 82 19.80 -15.40 5.33
N GLU A 83 19.76 -15.43 6.66
CA GLU A 83 18.62 -15.95 7.44
C GLU A 83 17.45 -14.96 7.56
N TYR A 84 17.58 -13.74 7.03
CA TYR A 84 16.45 -12.80 6.93
C TYR A 84 15.44 -13.24 5.89
N PHE A 85 15.81 -14.17 5.01
CA PHE A 85 14.95 -14.66 3.94
C PHE A 85 14.48 -16.08 4.20
N VAL A 86 13.30 -16.42 3.69
CA VAL A 86 12.80 -17.79 3.69
C VAL A 86 13.63 -18.62 2.71
N ARG A 87 14.08 -19.79 3.16
CA ARG A 87 15.02 -20.64 2.41
C ARG A 87 14.41 -22.01 2.10
N LYS A 88 14.67 -22.53 0.91
CA LYS A 88 14.32 -23.91 0.56
C LYS A 88 15.01 -24.88 1.53
N PRO A 89 14.28 -25.82 2.16
CA PRO A 89 14.89 -26.79 3.06
C PRO A 89 15.83 -27.75 2.33
N SER A 90 16.91 -28.15 3.01
CA SER A 90 17.91 -29.11 2.49
C SER A 90 17.36 -30.53 2.30
N SER A 91 16.27 -30.86 2.99
CA SER A 91 15.58 -32.14 2.93
C SER A 91 14.07 -31.94 3.12
N GLY A 92 13.25 -32.72 2.43
CA GLY A 92 11.79 -32.59 2.45
C GLY A 92 11.19 -32.67 1.04
N SER A 93 9.88 -32.94 0.95
CA SER A 93 9.15 -33.23 -0.29
C SER A 93 8.60 -31.99 -1.01
N ASP A 94 8.55 -32.09 -2.36
CA ASP A 94 7.76 -31.32 -3.34
C ASP A 94 7.34 -29.90 -2.97
N PHE A 95 8.32 -29.04 -2.74
CA PHE A 95 8.10 -27.60 -2.80
C PHE A 95 7.96 -27.17 -4.26
N ASN A 96 6.99 -26.30 -4.54
CA ASN A 96 6.78 -25.78 -5.88
C ASN A 96 8.07 -25.08 -6.37
N PRO A 97 8.71 -25.55 -7.45
CA PRO A 97 9.98 -24.99 -7.90
C PRO A 97 9.85 -23.53 -8.34
N HIS A 98 8.65 -23.06 -8.69
CA HIS A 98 8.40 -21.67 -9.05
C HIS A 98 8.39 -20.71 -7.84
N GLU A 99 8.38 -21.24 -6.61
CA GLU A 99 8.43 -20.43 -5.39
C GLU A 99 9.86 -20.11 -4.96
N PHE A 100 10.88 -20.72 -5.59
CA PHE A 100 12.26 -20.59 -5.16
C PHE A 100 13.17 -20.17 -6.32
N MET A 101 14.05 -19.22 -6.01
CA MET A 101 15.18 -18.85 -6.85
C MET A 101 16.19 -20.00 -6.96
N ALA A 102 17.09 -19.89 -7.94
CA ALA A 102 18.14 -20.90 -8.17
C ALA A 102 19.05 -21.12 -6.95
N ASP A 103 19.27 -20.08 -6.15
CA ASP A 103 20.07 -20.16 -4.92
C ASP A 103 19.29 -20.78 -3.75
N GLY A 104 17.98 -21.00 -3.88
CA GLY A 104 17.09 -21.52 -2.84
C GLY A 104 16.38 -20.46 -2.01
N THR A 105 16.50 -19.16 -2.30
CA THR A 105 15.67 -18.12 -1.65
C THR A 105 14.23 -18.22 -2.15
N ALA A 106 13.26 -18.11 -1.25
CA ALA A 106 11.86 -18.06 -1.64
C ALA A 106 11.48 -16.69 -2.23
N HIS A 107 10.62 -16.71 -3.25
CA HIS A 107 9.96 -15.52 -3.76
C HIS A 107 8.85 -15.06 -2.81
N GLY A 108 8.62 -13.75 -2.71
CA GLY A 108 7.50 -13.21 -1.93
C GLY A 108 6.16 -13.74 -2.45
N LYS A 109 5.19 -13.98 -1.56
CA LYS A 109 3.83 -14.37 -1.95
C LYS A 109 2.80 -13.99 -0.89
N ASP A 110 1.54 -14.21 -1.24
CA ASP A 110 0.43 -14.32 -0.30
C ASP A 110 -0.17 -15.75 -0.31
N PRO A 111 -1.14 -16.11 0.56
CA PRO A 111 -1.69 -17.45 0.62
C PRO A 111 -2.56 -17.89 -0.57
N TYR A 112 -3.03 -16.95 -1.39
CA TYR A 112 -4.03 -17.16 -2.44
C TYR A 112 -3.49 -16.88 -3.86
N CYS A 113 -2.33 -16.24 -3.96
CA CYS A 113 -1.63 -15.94 -5.21
C CYS A 113 -0.28 -16.67 -5.30
N GLY A 114 0.19 -16.84 -6.54
CA GLY A 114 1.52 -17.41 -6.81
C GLY A 114 2.65 -16.48 -6.38
N ALA A 115 3.88 -17.00 -6.38
CA ALA A 115 5.05 -16.25 -5.99
C ALA A 115 5.35 -15.08 -6.94
N TRP A 116 5.74 -13.93 -6.39
CA TRP A 116 6.17 -12.73 -7.11
C TRP A 116 7.67 -12.83 -7.44
N PRO A 117 8.02 -13.10 -8.70
CA PRO A 117 9.36 -13.58 -9.07
C PRO A 117 10.47 -12.50 -8.99
N ASP A 118 10.10 -11.23 -8.85
CA ASP A 118 10.99 -10.07 -8.65
C ASP A 118 11.26 -9.75 -7.17
N THR A 119 10.72 -10.56 -6.26
CA THR A 119 10.82 -10.33 -4.81
C THR A 119 11.47 -11.51 -4.08
N ALA A 120 12.10 -11.23 -2.94
CA ALA A 120 12.69 -12.18 -2.01
C ALA A 120 11.94 -12.13 -0.67
N GLN A 121 11.36 -13.26 -0.27
CA GLN A 121 10.49 -13.38 0.90
C GLN A 121 11.28 -13.22 2.20
N LEU A 122 10.85 -12.28 3.04
CA LEU A 122 11.40 -12.09 4.38
C LEU A 122 10.85 -13.12 5.39
N ASN A 123 11.69 -13.56 6.34
CA ASN A 123 11.41 -14.57 7.36
C ASN A 123 11.10 -13.93 8.73
N TYR A 124 9.82 -13.67 9.02
CA TYR A 124 9.41 -13.03 10.27
C TYR A 124 9.50 -13.92 11.51
N PHE A 125 9.97 -15.16 11.38
CA PHE A 125 10.30 -16.01 12.54
C PHE A 125 11.72 -15.74 13.04
N ASN A 126 12.55 -15.03 12.26
CA ASN A 126 13.88 -14.61 12.68
C ASN A 126 13.81 -13.33 13.55
N PRO A 127 14.26 -13.37 14.82
CA PRO A 127 14.24 -12.19 15.69
C PRO A 127 15.16 -11.06 15.21
N GLU A 128 16.27 -11.37 14.54
CA GLU A 128 17.18 -10.34 14.00
C GLU A 128 16.55 -9.61 12.81
N LEU A 129 15.79 -10.31 11.96
CA LEU A 129 14.99 -9.63 10.93
C LEU A 129 13.96 -8.70 11.58
N ARG A 130 13.20 -9.18 12.58
CA ARG A 130 12.17 -8.36 13.24
C ARG A 130 12.78 -7.09 13.82
N LYS A 131 13.99 -7.18 14.40
CA LYS A 131 14.75 -6.01 14.85
C LYS A 131 15.11 -5.09 13.69
N ALA A 132 15.70 -5.62 12.62
CA ALA A 132 16.10 -4.83 11.44
C ALA A 132 14.90 -4.12 10.79
N MET A 133 13.77 -4.80 10.61
CA MET A 133 12.56 -4.19 10.03
C MET A 133 11.91 -3.19 10.99
N THR A 134 12.04 -3.38 12.31
CA THR A 134 11.63 -2.34 13.28
C THR A 134 12.49 -1.08 13.14
N GLU A 135 13.79 -1.23 12.89
CA GLU A 135 14.69 -0.10 12.62
C GLU A 135 14.33 0.61 11.32
N VAL A 136 13.96 -0.12 10.26
CA VAL A 136 13.42 0.44 9.01
C VAL A 136 12.14 1.24 9.29
N LEU A 137 11.18 0.67 10.00
CA LEU A 137 9.92 1.34 10.36
C LEU A 137 10.18 2.66 11.10
N VAL A 138 11.07 2.63 12.09
CA VAL A 138 11.48 3.82 12.86
C VAL A 138 12.18 4.85 11.97
N LYS A 139 13.06 4.43 11.06
CA LYS A 139 13.75 5.32 10.12
C LYS A 139 12.73 6.03 9.24
N LEU A 140 11.81 5.30 8.61
CA LEU A 140 10.78 5.88 7.75
C LEU A 140 9.86 6.85 8.51
N ALA A 141 9.46 6.47 9.74
CA ALA A 141 8.66 7.31 10.61
C ALA A 141 9.32 8.66 10.95
N SER A 142 10.64 8.78 10.87
CA SER A 142 11.33 10.06 11.03
C SER A 142 11.18 11.00 9.83
N SER A 143 10.86 10.48 8.65
CA SER A 143 10.83 11.20 7.38
C SER A 143 9.41 11.62 6.94
N CYS A 144 8.37 11.23 7.68
CA CYS A 144 6.98 11.50 7.32
C CYS A 144 6.05 11.70 8.53
N ASP A 145 4.77 11.89 8.25
CA ASP A 145 3.70 12.07 9.25
C ASP A 145 2.74 10.87 9.29
N GLY A 146 2.78 10.01 8.26
CA GLY A 146 2.04 8.75 8.20
C GLY A 146 2.76 7.69 7.37
N LEU A 147 2.40 6.42 7.58
CA LEU A 147 2.82 5.30 6.74
C LEU A 147 1.60 4.47 6.32
N ARG A 148 1.45 4.29 5.01
CA ARG A 148 0.67 3.19 4.45
C ARG A 148 1.55 1.94 4.47
N VAL A 149 1.03 0.83 4.95
CA VAL A 149 1.77 -0.43 5.03
C VAL A 149 1.14 -1.41 4.06
N ASP A 150 1.89 -1.73 3.02
CA ASP A 150 1.55 -2.71 1.99
C ASP A 150 1.32 -4.09 2.62
N MET A 151 0.24 -4.74 2.21
CA MET A 151 -0.09 -6.12 2.57
C MET A 151 0.19 -6.45 4.05
N ALA A 152 -0.17 -5.54 4.97
CA ALA A 152 0.28 -5.56 6.36
C ALA A 152 -0.06 -6.88 7.09
N MET A 153 -1.18 -7.50 6.70
CA MET A 153 -1.63 -8.78 7.25
C MET A 153 -0.73 -9.95 6.93
N LEU A 154 0.09 -9.90 5.87
CA LEU A 154 1.03 -10.99 5.54
C LEU A 154 2.10 -11.22 6.61
N ILE A 155 2.33 -10.21 7.45
CA ILE A 155 3.31 -10.26 8.53
C ILE A 155 2.72 -10.91 9.79
N LEU A 156 1.39 -11.00 9.90
CA LEU A 156 0.74 -11.70 11.00
C LEU A 156 1.21 -13.15 11.01
N ASN A 157 1.55 -13.68 12.19
CA ASN A 157 2.10 -15.03 12.33
C ASN A 157 1.25 -16.08 11.63
N LYS A 158 -0.09 -15.92 11.64
CA LYS A 158 -1.02 -16.84 10.97
C LYS A 158 -0.91 -16.82 9.45
N CYS A 159 -0.79 -15.64 8.84
CA CYS A 159 -0.65 -15.50 7.38
C CYS A 159 0.74 -15.96 6.94
N HIS A 160 1.78 -15.57 7.69
CA HIS A 160 3.14 -16.02 7.44
C HIS A 160 3.27 -17.55 7.53
N ASN A 161 2.63 -18.18 8.53
CA ASN A 161 2.52 -19.64 8.63
C ASN A 161 1.77 -20.27 7.46
N GLN A 162 0.68 -19.66 7.01
CA GLN A 162 -0.09 -20.19 5.88
C GLN A 162 0.75 -20.20 4.60
N CYS A 163 1.59 -19.18 4.38
CA CYS A 163 2.50 -19.12 3.24
C CYS A 163 3.70 -20.06 3.37
N TRP A 164 4.34 -20.11 4.55
CA TRP A 164 5.71 -20.63 4.71
C TRP A 164 5.93 -21.55 5.90
N GLY A 165 4.92 -21.84 6.71
CA GLY A 165 5.02 -22.63 7.94
C GLY A 165 5.77 -23.97 7.76
N PRO A 166 5.41 -24.82 6.77
CA PRO A 166 6.12 -26.07 6.51
C PRO A 166 7.59 -25.86 6.13
N VAL A 167 7.90 -24.82 5.34
CA VAL A 167 9.27 -24.48 4.90
C VAL A 167 10.10 -23.98 6.10
N LEU A 168 9.52 -23.11 6.92
CA LEU A 168 10.15 -22.54 8.10
C LEU A 168 10.42 -23.61 9.16
N ALA A 169 9.44 -24.47 9.44
CA ALA A 169 9.58 -25.58 10.38
C ALA A 169 10.65 -26.59 9.93
N ALA A 170 10.72 -26.91 8.63
CA ALA A 170 11.75 -27.79 8.08
C ALA A 170 13.17 -27.21 8.21
N ASN A 171 13.30 -25.90 8.33
CA ASN A 171 14.56 -25.20 8.60
C ASN A 171 14.79 -24.91 10.10
N GLY A 172 13.97 -25.48 10.99
CA GLY A 172 14.14 -25.34 12.45
C GLY A 172 13.56 -24.07 13.05
N TRP A 173 12.80 -23.28 12.28
CA TRP A 173 12.11 -22.11 12.81
C TRP A 173 10.78 -22.50 13.47
N SER A 174 10.42 -21.78 14.54
CA SER A 174 9.13 -21.88 15.20
C SER A 174 8.40 -20.55 15.14
N THR A 175 7.07 -20.59 15.09
CA THR A 175 6.23 -19.39 15.15
C THR A 175 6.57 -18.57 16.41
N PRO A 176 6.86 -17.26 16.26
CA PRO A 176 7.03 -16.36 17.39
C PRO A 176 5.81 -16.35 18.31
N GLN A 177 6.05 -16.11 19.61
CA GLN A 177 4.96 -15.98 20.58
C GLN A 177 4.14 -14.71 20.34
N ASP A 178 4.81 -13.61 20.04
CA ASP A 178 4.18 -12.29 19.88
C ASP A 178 4.12 -11.87 18.40
N GLU A 179 3.12 -11.07 18.05
CA GLU A 179 2.99 -10.48 16.72
C GLU A 179 4.02 -9.38 16.49
N PHE A 180 4.62 -9.35 15.29
CA PHE A 180 5.64 -8.37 14.93
C PHE A 180 5.14 -6.93 15.10
N TRP A 181 3.94 -6.64 14.57
CA TRP A 181 3.37 -5.30 14.61
C TRP A 181 3.21 -4.76 16.02
N GLY A 182 2.80 -5.60 16.97
CA GLY A 182 2.61 -5.17 18.35
C GLY A 182 3.88 -4.58 18.98
N ASP A 183 5.04 -5.19 18.72
CA ASP A 183 6.33 -4.69 19.24
C ASP A 183 6.90 -3.55 18.39
N ALA A 184 6.85 -3.70 17.06
CA ALA A 184 7.40 -2.72 16.13
C ALA A 184 6.69 -1.37 16.23
N ILE A 185 5.35 -1.37 16.30
CA ILE A 185 4.54 -0.15 16.45
C ILE A 185 4.80 0.52 17.80
N LYS A 186 4.88 -0.25 18.90
CA LYS A 186 5.28 0.31 20.21
C LYS A 186 6.67 0.95 20.14
N ALA A 187 7.62 0.33 19.46
CA ALA A 187 8.96 0.87 19.29
C ALA A 187 8.99 2.16 18.48
N MET A 188 8.21 2.22 17.40
CA MET A 188 8.02 3.40 16.57
C MET A 188 7.36 4.53 17.37
N ARG A 189 6.22 4.27 18.03
CA ARG A 189 5.46 5.29 18.79
C ARG A 189 6.22 5.86 19.98
N ARG A 190 7.19 5.13 20.55
CA ARG A 190 8.11 5.70 21.57
C ARG A 190 8.91 6.89 21.04
N LYS A 191 9.19 6.94 19.74
CA LYS A 191 9.95 8.02 19.08
C LYS A 191 9.04 8.98 18.29
N HIS A 192 7.97 8.46 17.71
CA HIS A 192 7.04 9.18 16.83
C HIS A 192 5.59 8.92 17.27
N PRO A 193 5.15 9.50 18.41
CA PRO A 193 3.85 9.18 19.00
C PRO A 193 2.66 9.58 18.11
N ASP A 194 2.82 10.62 17.29
CA ASP A 194 1.78 11.19 16.42
C ASP A 194 1.74 10.57 15.01
N MET A 195 2.56 9.54 14.74
CA MET A 195 2.60 8.85 13.46
C MET A 195 1.28 8.12 13.19
N VAL A 196 0.72 8.33 12.00
CA VAL A 196 -0.48 7.61 11.54
C VAL A 196 -0.08 6.38 10.74
N LEU A 197 -0.57 5.21 11.16
CA LEU A 197 -0.37 3.95 10.44
C LEU A 197 -1.67 3.50 9.76
N MET A 198 -1.62 3.35 8.44
CA MET A 198 -2.71 2.87 7.61
C MET A 198 -2.34 1.52 6.98
N ALA A 199 -3.00 0.44 7.38
CA ALA A 199 -2.77 -0.88 6.81
C ALA A 199 -3.56 -1.09 5.52
N GLU A 200 -2.89 -1.54 4.48
CA GLU A 200 -3.56 -2.37 3.48
C GLU A 200 -3.80 -3.76 4.08
N VAL A 201 -5.05 -4.21 3.99
CA VAL A 201 -5.48 -5.46 4.59
C VAL A 201 -6.68 -6.04 3.84
N TYR A 202 -6.74 -7.36 3.85
CA TYR A 202 -7.86 -8.14 3.31
C TYR A 202 -8.25 -9.26 4.29
N TRP A 203 -9.23 -10.07 3.88
CA TRP A 203 -9.66 -11.30 4.57
C TRP A 203 -10.25 -11.11 5.96
N GLY A 204 -10.77 -9.91 6.25
CA GLY A 204 -11.40 -9.58 7.54
C GLY A 204 -10.40 -9.50 8.70
N LEU A 205 -9.16 -9.13 8.41
CA LEU A 205 -8.07 -9.01 9.39
C LEU A 205 -7.90 -7.59 9.93
N ASP A 206 -8.83 -6.70 9.60
CA ASP A 206 -8.84 -5.29 9.97
C ASP A 206 -8.76 -5.07 11.48
N SER A 207 -9.69 -5.68 12.23
CA SER A 207 -9.77 -5.52 13.68
C SER A 207 -8.51 -5.99 14.39
N GLU A 208 -7.89 -7.07 13.89
CA GLU A 208 -6.65 -7.62 14.46
C GLU A 208 -5.49 -6.64 14.29
N LEU A 209 -5.36 -6.01 13.12
CA LEU A 209 -4.34 -4.98 12.89
C LEU A 209 -4.61 -3.71 13.72
N ILE A 210 -5.87 -3.28 13.84
CA ILE A 210 -6.24 -2.15 14.69
C ILE A 210 -5.87 -2.43 16.16
N GLU A 211 -6.17 -3.62 16.66
CA GLU A 211 -5.80 -4.05 18.02
C GLU A 211 -4.27 -4.09 18.25
N LEU A 212 -3.49 -4.38 17.20
CA LEU A 212 -2.03 -4.33 17.24
C LEU A 212 -1.45 -2.90 17.17
N GLY A 213 -2.29 -1.89 16.91
CA GLY A 213 -1.94 -0.48 17.00
C GLY A 213 -1.91 0.29 15.69
N PHE A 214 -2.46 -0.27 14.61
CA PHE A 214 -2.75 0.51 13.39
C PHE A 214 -3.90 1.50 13.63
N ASP A 215 -3.82 2.68 13.03
CA ASP A 215 -4.84 3.73 13.18
C ASP A 215 -5.96 3.59 12.15
N ALA A 216 -5.68 3.03 10.98
CA ALA A 216 -6.69 2.77 9.96
C ALA A 216 -6.37 1.55 9.09
N THR A 217 -7.41 0.99 8.46
CA THR A 217 -7.31 -0.13 7.51
C THR A 217 -8.07 0.15 6.22
N TYR A 218 -7.67 -0.45 5.10
CA TYR A 218 -8.44 -0.38 3.85
C TYR A 218 -9.84 -0.98 3.99
N ASP A 219 -10.87 -0.26 3.53
CA ASP A 219 -12.24 -0.80 3.46
C ASP A 219 -12.54 -1.44 2.09
N LYS A 220 -11.79 -2.49 1.77
CA LYS A 220 -11.95 -3.23 0.50
C LYS A 220 -13.34 -3.86 0.38
N ALA A 221 -13.92 -4.32 1.50
CA ALA A 221 -15.24 -4.93 1.51
C ALA A 221 -16.35 -3.93 1.15
N LEU A 222 -16.27 -2.68 1.64
CA LEU A 222 -17.18 -1.62 1.22
C LEU A 222 -17.01 -1.29 -0.27
N TYR A 223 -15.78 -1.20 -0.76
CA TYR A 223 -15.50 -0.99 -2.17
C TYR A 223 -16.16 -2.08 -3.04
N ASP A 224 -15.89 -3.36 -2.75
CA ASP A 224 -16.41 -4.50 -3.52
C ASP A 224 -17.95 -4.56 -3.48
N THR A 225 -18.52 -4.29 -2.31
CA THR A 225 -19.98 -4.26 -2.15
C THR A 225 -20.60 -3.11 -2.93
N THR A 226 -19.97 -1.93 -2.92
CA THR A 226 -20.42 -0.77 -3.72
C THR A 226 -20.33 -1.09 -5.22
N LEU A 227 -19.24 -1.72 -5.65
CA LEU A 227 -19.01 -2.13 -7.03
C LEU A 227 -20.05 -3.16 -7.52
N SER A 228 -20.52 -4.04 -6.64
CA SER A 228 -21.55 -5.03 -6.97
C SER A 228 -22.90 -4.41 -7.35
N ARG A 229 -23.14 -3.13 -6.99
CA ARG A 229 -24.41 -2.39 -7.20
C ARG A 229 -25.65 -3.04 -6.57
N HIS A 230 -25.46 -3.99 -5.66
CA HIS A 230 -26.54 -4.56 -4.87
C HIS A 230 -26.77 -3.71 -3.62
N LEU A 231 -27.72 -2.77 -3.70
CA LEU A 231 -27.98 -1.77 -2.64
C LEU A 231 -28.32 -2.39 -1.29
N ASP A 232 -28.97 -3.56 -1.26
CA ASP A 232 -29.30 -4.23 0.00
C ASP A 232 -28.06 -4.83 0.68
N ASN A 233 -27.10 -5.34 -0.11
CA ASN A 233 -25.81 -5.79 0.44
C ASN A 233 -25.00 -4.60 0.96
N LEU A 234 -25.02 -3.47 0.25
CA LEU A 234 -24.32 -2.25 0.66
C LEU A 234 -24.89 -1.70 1.97
N ARG A 235 -26.23 -1.63 2.08
CA ARG A 235 -26.90 -1.26 3.33
C ARG A 235 -26.58 -2.24 4.44
N GLY A 236 -26.69 -3.54 4.17
CA GLY A 236 -26.37 -4.59 5.14
C GLY A 236 -24.92 -4.50 5.63
N TYR A 237 -23.97 -4.17 4.76
CA TYR A 237 -22.59 -3.92 5.16
C TYR A 237 -22.50 -2.72 6.11
N ILE A 238 -22.99 -1.55 5.71
CA ILE A 238 -22.92 -0.32 6.51
C ILE A 238 -23.63 -0.51 7.87
N ASP A 239 -24.82 -1.08 7.87
CA ASP A 239 -25.62 -1.34 9.08
C ASP A 239 -24.95 -2.36 10.03
N SER A 240 -24.09 -3.23 9.49
CA SER A 240 -23.34 -4.21 10.29
C SER A 240 -22.09 -3.63 10.97
N LYS A 241 -21.66 -2.41 10.60
CA LYS A 241 -20.46 -1.78 11.14
C LYS A 241 -20.82 -0.77 12.22
N SER A 242 -20.03 -0.76 13.29
CA SER A 242 -20.11 0.31 14.29
C SER A 242 -19.46 1.57 13.75
N GLU A 243 -19.88 2.73 14.26
CA GLU A 243 -19.23 4.01 13.96
C GLU A 243 -17.73 3.98 14.30
N ALA A 244 -17.36 3.35 15.42
CA ALA A 244 -15.97 3.19 15.82
C ALA A 244 -15.15 2.36 14.80
N PHE A 245 -15.72 1.29 14.23
CA PHE A 245 -15.07 0.53 13.17
C PHE A 245 -14.85 1.40 11.92
N LEU A 246 -15.89 2.11 11.49
CA LEU A 246 -15.80 2.99 10.32
C LEU A 246 -14.81 4.14 10.53
N ALA A 247 -14.67 4.66 11.75
CA ALA A 247 -13.68 5.69 12.07
C ALA A 247 -12.23 5.22 11.86
N HIS A 248 -11.97 3.92 11.93
CA HIS A 248 -10.69 3.28 11.60
C HIS A 248 -10.63 2.77 10.14
N SER A 249 -11.63 3.04 9.31
CA SER A 249 -11.67 2.59 7.93
C SER A 249 -11.12 3.64 6.95
N THR A 250 -10.48 3.18 5.89
CA THR A 250 -10.00 3.99 4.77
C THR A 250 -10.86 3.69 3.55
N HIS A 251 -11.66 4.68 3.17
CA HIS A 251 -12.64 4.59 2.10
C HIS A 251 -12.04 5.03 0.76
N PHE A 252 -12.27 4.27 -0.30
CA PHE A 252 -11.80 4.57 -1.65
C PHE A 252 -12.71 3.97 -2.72
N VAL A 253 -12.77 4.64 -3.87
CA VAL A 253 -13.48 4.14 -5.08
C VAL A 253 -12.55 3.80 -6.23
N GLU A 254 -11.27 4.12 -6.09
CA GLU A 254 -10.18 3.71 -6.97
C GLU A 254 -8.85 3.94 -6.22
N ASN A 255 -7.81 3.21 -6.62
CA ASN A 255 -6.44 3.43 -6.22
C ASN A 255 -5.53 2.89 -7.35
N HIS A 256 -4.22 2.99 -7.17
CA HIS A 256 -3.37 1.81 -7.23
C HIS A 256 -3.68 0.63 -8.17
N ASP A 257 -4.22 -0.39 -7.50
CA ASP A 257 -4.50 -1.73 -7.96
C ASP A 257 -5.92 -1.86 -8.53
N GLU A 258 -6.80 -0.92 -8.17
CA GLU A 258 -8.18 -0.89 -8.63
C GLU A 258 -8.32 -0.13 -9.96
N PRO A 259 -9.23 -0.55 -10.86
CA PRO A 259 -9.52 0.20 -12.06
C PRO A 259 -10.00 1.63 -11.75
N ARG A 260 -9.86 2.53 -12.73
CA ARG A 260 -10.42 3.89 -12.62
C ARG A 260 -11.93 3.81 -12.39
N ALA A 261 -12.42 4.51 -11.37
CA ALA A 261 -13.80 4.54 -10.95
C ALA A 261 -14.74 4.94 -12.09
N VAL A 262 -14.31 5.87 -12.95
CA VAL A 262 -15.12 6.29 -14.12
C VAL A 262 -15.36 5.11 -15.08
N ALA A 263 -14.36 4.27 -15.30
CA ALA A 263 -14.50 3.09 -16.15
C ALA A 263 -15.32 2.01 -15.42
N GLU A 264 -14.97 1.72 -14.18
CA GLU A 264 -15.50 0.59 -13.40
C GLU A 264 -16.96 0.79 -12.97
N PHE A 265 -17.32 1.99 -12.54
CA PHE A 265 -18.70 2.34 -12.21
C PHE A 265 -19.55 2.69 -13.45
N GLY A 266 -19.00 2.58 -14.67
CA GLY A 266 -19.74 2.77 -15.91
C GLY A 266 -20.15 4.23 -16.17
N GLY A 267 -19.29 5.16 -15.80
CA GLY A 267 -19.44 6.59 -16.07
C GLY A 267 -19.29 7.48 -14.84
N LYS A 268 -19.05 8.76 -15.11
CA LYS A 268 -18.73 9.78 -14.09
C LYS A 268 -19.79 9.95 -13.02
N MET A 269 -21.07 9.93 -13.41
CA MET A 269 -22.17 10.08 -12.45
C MET A 269 -22.16 8.96 -11.40
N ASN A 270 -22.02 7.72 -11.85
CA ASN A 270 -22.00 6.56 -10.94
C ASN A 270 -20.75 6.57 -10.06
N ALA A 271 -19.57 6.90 -10.62
CA ALA A 271 -18.34 7.05 -9.85
C ALA A 271 -18.47 8.15 -8.78
N ASN A 272 -19.10 9.27 -9.10
CA ASN A 272 -19.37 10.34 -8.15
C ASN A 272 -20.37 9.91 -7.07
N CYS A 273 -21.42 9.16 -7.41
CA CYS A 273 -22.35 8.60 -6.43
C CYS A 273 -21.66 7.62 -5.47
N ALA A 274 -20.81 6.73 -5.99
CA ALA A 274 -20.01 5.82 -5.18
C ALA A 274 -19.09 6.59 -4.22
N ALA A 275 -18.39 7.60 -4.72
CA ALA A 275 -17.51 8.43 -3.91
C ALA A 275 -18.28 9.21 -2.84
N ALA A 276 -19.44 9.78 -3.18
CA ALA A 276 -20.29 10.49 -2.23
C ALA A 276 -20.76 9.59 -1.09
N LEU A 277 -21.15 8.35 -1.40
CA LEU A 277 -21.60 7.38 -0.42
C LEU A 277 -20.46 6.98 0.53
N GLN A 278 -19.31 6.60 -0.01
CA GLN A 278 -18.18 6.16 0.81
C GLN A 278 -17.57 7.31 1.62
N PHE A 279 -17.39 8.49 1.02
CA PHE A 279 -16.75 9.63 1.69
C PHE A 279 -17.66 10.33 2.71
N ALA A 280 -18.96 10.02 2.72
CA ALA A 280 -19.86 10.47 3.77
C ALA A 280 -19.71 9.67 5.08
N LEU A 281 -19.07 8.50 5.04
CA LEU A 281 -18.82 7.69 6.22
C LEU A 281 -17.68 8.26 7.10
N PRO A 282 -17.67 7.97 8.41
CA PRO A 282 -16.51 8.21 9.27
C PRO A 282 -15.27 7.48 8.72
N GLY A 283 -14.07 8.00 8.99
CA GLY A 283 -12.79 7.40 8.60
C GLY A 283 -11.97 8.24 7.62
N ILE A 284 -10.87 7.65 7.13
CA ILE A 284 -9.97 8.25 6.15
C ILE A 284 -10.61 8.17 4.76
N ARG A 285 -10.48 9.24 3.97
CA ARG A 285 -10.93 9.29 2.58
C ARG A 285 -9.70 9.24 1.69
N LEU A 286 -9.49 8.12 1.03
CA LEU A 286 -8.40 7.96 0.10
C LEU A 286 -8.87 8.32 -1.31
N GLN A 287 -8.19 9.29 -1.89
CA GLN A 287 -8.47 9.77 -3.22
C GLN A 287 -7.26 9.60 -4.12
N PHE A 288 -7.48 9.01 -5.29
CA PHE A 288 -6.40 8.74 -6.21
C PHE A 288 -6.11 9.90 -7.16
N HIS A 289 -4.85 10.01 -7.58
CA HIS A 289 -4.41 11.08 -8.49
C HIS A 289 -5.17 11.04 -9.82
N GLY A 290 -5.80 12.17 -10.18
CA GLY A 290 -6.61 12.31 -11.38
C GLY A 290 -8.10 11.96 -11.21
N GLN A 291 -8.51 11.41 -10.06
CA GLN A 291 -9.90 11.00 -9.81
C GLN A 291 -10.88 12.17 -9.94
N TRP A 292 -10.55 13.35 -9.39
CA TRP A 292 -11.39 14.57 -9.53
C TRP A 292 -11.59 15.01 -10.97
N ALA A 293 -10.55 14.84 -11.80
CA ALA A 293 -10.62 15.20 -13.22
C ALA A 293 -11.41 14.15 -14.02
N GLY A 294 -11.78 13.03 -13.40
CA GLY A 294 -12.48 11.92 -14.05
C GLY A 294 -11.59 11.20 -15.05
N VAL A 295 -10.28 11.10 -14.77
CA VAL A 295 -9.32 10.34 -15.58
C VAL A 295 -9.79 8.90 -15.70
N SER A 296 -9.83 8.39 -16.93
CA SER A 296 -10.40 7.09 -17.25
C SER A 296 -9.35 6.03 -17.59
N LYS A 297 -8.14 6.44 -17.98
CA LYS A 297 -7.03 5.55 -18.27
C LYS A 297 -6.31 5.13 -16.99
N THR A 298 -5.95 3.85 -16.97
CA THR A 298 -5.15 3.24 -15.92
C THR A 298 -3.80 3.92 -15.79
N LEU A 299 -3.37 4.11 -14.55
CA LEU A 299 -2.03 4.59 -14.22
C LEU A 299 -1.19 3.39 -13.80
N ASP A 300 -0.44 2.82 -14.73
CA ASP A 300 0.45 1.70 -14.40
C ASP A 300 1.63 2.20 -13.56
N VAL A 301 1.86 1.51 -12.44
CA VAL A 301 2.90 1.83 -11.46
C VAL A 301 4.31 1.53 -11.99
N HIS A 302 4.44 0.65 -12.98
CA HIS A 302 5.73 0.32 -13.60
C HIS A 302 6.16 1.32 -14.67
N LEU A 303 5.33 2.32 -14.97
CA LEU A 303 5.59 3.31 -16.03
C LEU A 303 5.80 4.69 -15.43
N ARG A 304 6.91 5.37 -15.76
CA ARG A 304 7.16 6.75 -15.32
C ARG A 304 6.21 7.76 -15.95
N ARG A 305 5.62 7.42 -17.10
CA ARG A 305 4.63 8.24 -17.79
C ARG A 305 3.26 7.59 -17.76
N HIS A 306 2.24 8.37 -18.03
CA HIS A 306 0.88 7.89 -18.22
C HIS A 306 0.31 8.52 -19.48
N ALA A 307 -0.66 7.84 -20.09
CA ALA A 307 -1.33 8.35 -21.26
C ALA A 307 -2.08 9.63 -20.88
N GLN A 308 -1.86 10.70 -21.64
CA GLN A 308 -2.54 11.96 -21.40
C GLN A 308 -4.03 11.83 -21.78
N GLU A 309 -4.88 12.48 -21.00
CA GLU A 309 -6.27 12.72 -21.31
C GLU A 309 -6.50 14.22 -21.29
N PRO A 310 -7.17 14.80 -22.31
CA PRO A 310 -7.58 16.18 -22.21
C PRO A 310 -8.50 16.33 -21.00
N PRO A 311 -8.35 17.40 -20.19
CA PRO A 311 -9.33 17.72 -19.15
C PRO A 311 -10.71 17.81 -19.81
N ASP A 312 -11.70 17.12 -19.25
CA ASP A 312 -13.08 17.29 -19.73
C ASP A 312 -13.58 18.68 -19.30
N GLU A 313 -13.70 19.61 -20.24
CA GLU A 313 -14.21 20.97 -19.98
C GLU A 313 -15.63 20.96 -19.36
N LYS A 314 -16.40 19.87 -19.51
CA LYS A 314 -17.72 19.73 -18.85
C LYS A 314 -17.61 19.33 -17.38
N ASN A 315 -16.45 18.83 -16.92
CA ASN A 315 -16.24 18.42 -15.54
C ASN A 315 -16.07 19.60 -14.57
N GLU A 316 -15.64 20.79 -15.03
CA GLU A 316 -15.62 22.00 -14.18
C GLU A 316 -17.02 22.39 -13.67
N LYS A 317 -18.09 21.98 -14.37
CA LYS A 317 -19.48 22.18 -13.93
C LYS A 317 -20.02 21.09 -13.02
N TYR A 318 -19.36 19.93 -12.97
CA TYR A 318 -19.77 18.76 -12.19
C TYR A 318 -18.71 18.34 -11.18
N VAL A 319 -17.82 19.27 -10.79
CA VAL A 319 -17.03 19.08 -9.58
C VAL A 319 -18.03 19.00 -8.44
N PRO A 320 -18.19 17.83 -7.80
CA PRO A 320 -19.28 17.66 -6.87
C PRO A 320 -19.15 18.61 -5.68
N PRO A 321 -20.24 18.99 -4.99
CA PRO A 321 -20.19 19.92 -3.85
C PRO A 321 -19.24 19.51 -2.70
N TRP A 322 -18.83 18.24 -2.63
CA TRP A 322 -17.83 17.72 -1.68
C TRP A 322 -16.36 17.99 -2.06
N SER A 323 -16.09 18.46 -3.29
CA SER A 323 -14.76 18.91 -3.74
C SER A 323 -14.33 20.25 -3.14
N ASP A 324 -15.30 21.06 -2.72
CA ASP A 324 -15.07 22.25 -1.92
C ASP A 324 -14.86 21.83 -0.46
N HIS A 325 -13.68 21.30 -0.19
CA HIS A 325 -13.18 20.95 1.14
C HIS A 325 -13.36 22.10 2.15
N ARG A 326 -13.37 23.37 1.69
CA ARG A 326 -13.62 24.55 2.53
C ARG A 326 -15.08 24.71 2.96
N ARG A 327 -16.05 24.05 2.32
CA ARG A 327 -17.47 24.12 2.70
C ARG A 327 -17.87 23.11 3.77
N TRP A 328 -17.18 21.97 3.87
CA TRP A 328 -17.52 20.89 4.80
C TRP A 328 -16.68 20.86 6.08
N LEU A 329 -15.48 21.45 6.06
CA LEU A 329 -14.62 21.57 7.24
C LEU A 329 -15.12 22.56 8.33
N PRO A 330 -15.80 23.70 8.05
CA PRO A 330 -16.00 24.71 9.11
C PRO A 330 -17.27 24.56 9.97
N SER A 331 -18.22 23.69 9.63
CA SER A 331 -19.56 23.70 10.28
C SER A 331 -20.02 22.37 10.88
N ASN A 332 -19.29 21.29 10.71
CA ASN A 332 -19.70 19.98 11.22
C ASN A 332 -19.11 19.73 12.62
N ARG A 333 -19.73 20.31 13.65
CA ARG A 333 -19.39 20.14 15.09
C ARG A 333 -19.36 18.68 15.56
N PHE A 334 -19.85 17.73 14.78
CA PHE A 334 -19.87 16.29 15.10
C PHE A 334 -18.52 15.57 14.87
N PHE A 335 -17.59 16.15 14.10
CA PHE A 335 -16.41 15.44 13.59
C PHE A 335 -15.09 15.78 14.30
N HIS A 336 -15.08 16.69 15.27
CA HIS A 336 -13.87 17.23 15.88
C HIS A 336 -13.28 16.38 17.03
N ASP A 337 -14.06 15.44 17.59
CA ASP A 337 -13.70 14.84 18.88
C ASP A 337 -12.86 13.56 18.78
N GLN A 338 -12.66 12.98 17.59
CA GLN A 338 -11.82 11.78 17.40
C GLN A 338 -10.57 11.99 16.53
N PHE A 339 -10.53 13.04 15.72
CA PHE A 339 -9.31 13.52 15.02
C PHE A 339 -9.33 15.06 15.01
N PRO A 340 -8.68 15.74 15.97
CA PRO A 340 -8.83 17.18 16.19
C PRO A 340 -8.00 18.02 15.23
N SER A 341 -8.10 17.77 13.93
CA SER A 341 -7.71 18.71 12.88
C SER A 341 -8.15 18.18 11.53
N ALA A 342 -8.40 19.09 10.60
CA ALA A 342 -8.52 18.82 9.18
C ALA A 342 -7.18 18.28 8.64
N ASP A 343 -6.80 17.07 9.02
CA ASP A 343 -5.57 16.41 8.60
C ASP A 343 -5.74 15.94 7.17
N VAL A 344 -5.54 16.86 6.23
CA VAL A 344 -5.43 16.55 4.81
C VAL A 344 -4.06 15.90 4.62
N PHE A 345 -4.04 14.57 4.50
CA PHE A 345 -2.90 13.88 3.92
C PHE A 345 -2.92 14.10 2.41
N SER A 346 -1.82 14.61 1.85
CA SER A 346 -1.59 14.39 0.42
C SER A 346 -1.06 12.98 0.31
N PHE A 347 -1.91 12.06 -0.12
CA PHE A 347 -1.43 10.82 -0.71
C PHE A 347 -0.76 11.23 -2.02
N LEU A 348 0.56 11.39 -2.00
CA LEU A 348 1.27 11.38 -3.26
C LEU A 348 0.95 10.02 -3.89
N PRO A 349 0.47 9.97 -5.14
CA PRO A 349 0.30 8.70 -5.82
C PRO A 349 1.61 7.94 -5.70
N CYS A 350 1.55 6.62 -5.78
CA CYS A 350 2.77 5.83 -5.75
C CYS A 350 3.83 6.25 -6.78
N LYS A 351 3.49 7.12 -7.74
CA LYS A 351 4.45 7.84 -8.58
C LYS A 351 5.34 8.90 -7.94
N VAL A 352 5.22 9.28 -6.67
CA VAL A 352 6.15 10.26 -6.04
C VAL A 352 6.75 9.79 -4.70
N LEU A 353 6.20 8.73 -4.08
CA LEU A 353 6.80 8.12 -2.88
C LEU A 353 7.11 6.62 -3.03
N GLN A 354 6.41 5.93 -3.92
CA GLN A 354 6.79 4.60 -4.39
C GLN A 354 7.69 4.68 -5.64
N THR A 355 7.93 5.89 -6.17
CA THR A 355 9.12 6.22 -6.99
C THR A 355 10.29 6.68 -6.14
N ALA A 356 10.34 6.29 -4.87
CA ALA A 356 11.61 5.78 -4.37
C ALA A 356 11.92 4.50 -5.17
N GLN A 357 12.28 4.67 -6.45
CA GLN A 357 12.88 3.61 -7.26
C GLN A 357 14.24 3.34 -6.61
N PHE A 358 14.24 2.48 -5.61
CA PHE A 358 15.45 1.91 -5.06
C PHE A 358 16.12 1.17 -6.21
N HIS A 359 17.33 1.62 -6.57
CA HIS A 359 18.09 1.27 -7.78
C HIS A 359 17.64 -0.01 -8.51
N SER A 360 16.93 0.13 -9.64
CA SER A 360 16.98 -0.90 -10.68
C SER A 360 17.78 -0.36 -11.86
N ARG A 361 18.85 -1.07 -12.24
CA ARG A 361 19.62 -0.77 -13.46
C ARG A 361 18.91 -1.34 -14.69
#